data_AF-A0A0M2KHU0-F1
#
_entry.id   AF-A0A0M2KHU0-F1
#
_cell.length_a   1.000
_cell.length_b   1.000
_cell.length_c   1.000
_cell.angle_alpha   90.00
_cell.angle_beta   90.00
_cell.angle_gamma   90.00
#
_symmetry.space_group_name_H-M   'P 1'
#
loop_
_entity.id
_entity.type
_entity.pdbx_description
1 polymer ?
#
loop_
_entity_poly.entity_id
_entity_poly.type
_entity_poly.pdbx_seq_one_letter_code
_entity_poly.pdbx_strand_id
1 'polypeptide(L)'
;MSALKFPFTVYQTRHRFNDYSTDDMKCGDLSEKQLRSDLGLDDVSDVVDPWTGKEVSIFNSFRDTRPKSKTEMAELLFNEFLRVSMPAYYLGHHQIFNNLVKHLYHGNGKSYSSPFLDTAYKDLIISGQTSPLSPLIVIKSSLDKIIATGQKGLSDSDIDLITQAIRNSILPKFNRWADSFNGLGMSIHDIHATNIQISQLDIADNGYVAKIKFTGQDHFGLDKTDIMNPKFHFIRAFRIWFVLQRWEQFAFKPFLTKMKAEFEINTRRN
;
A
#
# COMPACT_ATOMS: atom_id res chain seq x y z
N MET A 1 15.76 -15.40 34.67
CA MET A 1 15.25 -14.66 33.49
C MET A 1 13.82 -15.09 33.24
N SER A 2 12.90 -14.16 32.99
CA SER A 2 11.52 -14.51 32.62
C SER A 2 11.54 -15.25 31.29
N ALA A 3 10.76 -16.33 31.16
CA ALA A 3 10.53 -16.93 29.86
C ALA A 3 9.87 -15.89 28.94
N LEU A 4 10.32 -15.84 27.70
CA LEU A 4 9.81 -14.90 26.71
C LEU A 4 8.35 -15.23 26.39
N LYS A 5 7.48 -14.21 26.43
CA LYS A 5 6.05 -14.38 26.17
C LYS A 5 5.77 -14.18 24.68
N PHE A 6 5.12 -15.16 24.07
CA PHE A 6 4.65 -15.09 22.70
C PHE A 6 3.19 -14.62 22.65
N PRO A 7 2.77 -13.91 21.59
CA PRO A 7 3.60 -13.38 20.50
C PRO A 7 4.49 -12.22 20.97
N PHE A 8 5.64 -12.03 20.32
CA PHE A 8 6.45 -10.83 20.54
C PHE A 8 6.85 -10.18 19.22
N THR A 9 6.99 -8.86 19.24
CA THR A 9 7.39 -8.05 18.08
C THR A 9 8.91 -8.04 17.97
N VAL A 10 9.45 -8.60 16.89
CA VAL A 10 10.89 -8.55 16.56
C VAL A 10 11.27 -7.31 15.77
N TYR A 11 10.31 -6.70 15.08
CA TYR A 11 10.60 -5.52 14.28
C TYR A 11 9.35 -4.69 14.06
N GLN A 12 9.52 -3.38 14.10
CA GLN A 12 8.52 -2.43 13.64
C GLN A 12 9.22 -1.25 12.98
N THR A 13 8.66 -0.78 11.86
CA THR A 13 9.09 0.46 11.21
C THR A 13 8.93 1.65 12.14
N ARG A 14 9.68 2.73 11.88
CA ARG A 14 9.52 4.00 12.61
C ARG A 14 8.18 4.66 12.33
N HIS A 15 7.69 4.51 11.10
CA HIS A 15 6.34 4.92 10.71
C HIS A 15 5.30 4.18 11.56
N ARG A 16 4.30 4.94 12.01
CA ARG A 16 3.26 4.45 12.91
C ARG A 16 2.15 3.77 12.11
N PHE A 17 1.59 2.72 12.69
CA PHE A 17 0.32 2.19 12.22
C PHE A 17 -0.82 3.13 12.59
N ASN A 18 -1.82 3.18 11.71
CA ASN A 18 -3.03 3.98 11.81
C ASN A 18 -2.78 5.48 11.84
N ASP A 19 -1.76 5.94 11.10
CA ASP A 19 -1.47 7.36 10.95
C ASP A 19 -2.33 7.97 9.84
N TYR A 20 -3.32 8.77 10.25
CA TYR A 20 -4.18 9.54 9.32
C TYR A 20 -3.72 11.01 9.20
N SER A 21 -2.59 11.37 9.80
CA SER A 21 -2.11 12.77 9.86
C SER A 21 -1.20 13.17 8.71
N THR A 22 -0.83 12.21 7.85
CA THR A 22 0.03 12.42 6.68
C THR A 22 -0.68 13.19 5.57
N ASP A 23 0.09 13.84 4.68
CA ASP A 23 -0.49 14.72 3.65
C ASP A 23 -1.33 13.96 2.61
N ASP A 24 -0.91 12.74 2.26
CA ASP A 24 -1.64 11.80 1.38
C ASP A 24 -2.98 11.33 1.99
N MET A 25 -3.19 11.53 3.29
CA MET A 25 -4.43 11.19 4.00
C MET A 25 -5.41 12.36 4.14
N LYS A 26 -5.05 13.55 3.65
CA LYS A 26 -5.94 14.72 3.64
C LYS A 26 -6.93 14.66 2.46
N CYS A 27 -8.09 15.29 2.63
CA CYS A 27 -9.12 15.43 1.60
C CYS A 27 -9.91 16.73 1.76
N GLY A 28 -10.46 17.24 0.65
CA GLY A 28 -11.32 18.42 0.65
C GLY A 28 -10.71 19.70 1.21
N ASP A 29 -9.39 19.84 1.18
CA ASP A 29 -8.60 20.92 1.79
C ASP A 29 -8.04 21.92 0.76
N LEU A 30 -8.27 21.69 -0.54
CA LEU A 30 -7.82 22.56 -1.61
C LEU A 30 -8.99 23.21 -2.34
N SER A 31 -8.84 24.51 -2.61
CA SER A 31 -9.74 25.28 -3.49
C SER A 31 -9.45 25.02 -4.97
N GLU A 32 -10.40 25.35 -5.84
CA GLU A 32 -10.21 25.29 -7.30
C GLU A 32 -8.96 26.09 -7.74
N LYS A 33 -8.78 27.30 -7.21
CA LYS A 33 -7.65 28.16 -7.55
C LYS A 33 -6.31 27.47 -7.25
N GLN A 34 -6.20 26.80 -6.10
CA GLN A 34 -4.97 26.09 -5.75
C GLN A 34 -4.72 24.89 -6.67
N LEU A 35 -5.76 24.13 -7.01
CA LEU A 35 -5.63 22.99 -7.93
C LEU A 35 -5.18 23.43 -9.32
N ARG A 36 -5.76 24.51 -9.84
CA ARG A 36 -5.50 24.98 -11.21
C ARG A 36 -4.23 25.82 -11.29
N SER A 37 -4.14 26.89 -10.50
CA SER A 37 -3.05 27.86 -10.59
C SER A 37 -1.75 27.35 -9.95
N ASP A 38 -1.83 26.71 -8.77
CA ASP A 38 -0.61 26.32 -8.04
C ASP A 38 -0.12 24.93 -8.46
N LEU A 39 -1.04 24.02 -8.80
CA LEU A 39 -0.74 22.63 -9.16
C LEU A 39 -0.90 22.32 -10.65
N GLY A 40 -1.33 23.27 -11.49
CA GLY A 40 -1.42 23.09 -12.95
C GLY A 40 -2.46 22.07 -13.40
N LEU A 41 -3.50 21.82 -12.60
CA LEU A 41 -4.52 20.81 -12.89
C LEU A 41 -5.70 21.38 -13.71
N ASP A 42 -5.46 22.16 -14.75
CA ASP A 42 -6.55 22.66 -15.60
C ASP A 42 -7.22 21.54 -16.42
N ASP A 43 -6.42 20.65 -17.02
CA ASP A 43 -6.90 19.47 -17.75
C ASP A 43 -6.93 18.24 -16.85
N VAL A 44 -8.12 17.83 -16.41
CA VAL A 44 -8.32 16.71 -15.47
C VAL A 44 -8.91 15.47 -16.14
N SER A 45 -9.85 15.62 -17.07
CA SER A 45 -10.73 14.55 -17.54
C SER A 45 -11.08 14.71 -19.02
N ASP A 46 -11.10 13.59 -19.76
CA ASP A 46 -11.56 13.52 -21.16
C ASP A 46 -13.06 13.17 -21.25
N VAL A 47 -13.81 13.34 -20.16
CA VAL A 47 -15.24 12.97 -20.10
C VAL A 47 -16.07 14.14 -19.58
N VAL A 48 -15.63 14.77 -18.49
CA VAL A 48 -16.34 15.90 -17.87
C VAL A 48 -15.34 16.90 -17.28
N ASP A 49 -15.51 18.17 -17.61
CA ASP A 49 -14.71 19.24 -17.01
C ASP A 49 -15.20 19.44 -15.56
N PRO A 50 -14.37 19.14 -14.54
CA PRO A 50 -14.79 19.26 -13.14
C PRO A 50 -15.09 20.71 -12.75
N TRP A 51 -14.53 21.71 -13.43
CA TRP A 51 -14.67 23.13 -13.11
C TRP A 51 -15.98 23.71 -13.63
N THR A 52 -16.44 23.25 -14.80
CA THR A 52 -17.67 23.76 -15.44
C THR A 52 -18.84 22.78 -15.39
N GLY A 53 -18.57 21.51 -15.11
CA GLY A 53 -19.55 20.42 -15.15
C GLY A 53 -20.03 20.05 -16.54
N LYS A 54 -19.40 20.56 -17.61
CA LYS A 54 -19.76 20.24 -18.99
C LYS A 54 -19.03 18.99 -19.47
N GLU A 55 -19.65 18.23 -20.36
CA GLU A 55 -18.99 17.06 -20.97
C GLU A 55 -17.86 17.51 -21.91
N VAL A 56 -16.70 16.87 -21.79
CA VAL A 56 -15.52 17.09 -22.62
C VAL A 56 -15.40 15.87 -23.52
N SER A 57 -16.12 15.81 -24.63
CA SER A 57 -15.97 14.72 -25.59
C SER A 57 -15.70 15.28 -26.97
N ILE A 58 -14.65 14.78 -27.61
CA ILE A 58 -14.22 15.18 -28.97
C ILE A 58 -15.34 14.99 -30.00
N PHE A 59 -16.28 14.08 -29.73
CA PHE A 59 -17.46 13.83 -30.57
C PHE A 59 -18.67 14.71 -30.22
N ASN A 60 -18.67 15.35 -29.05
CA ASN A 60 -19.72 16.24 -28.56
C ASN A 60 -19.25 17.69 -28.36
N SER A 61 -18.03 18.07 -28.74
CA SER A 61 -17.45 19.42 -28.55
C SER A 61 -18.29 20.57 -29.14
N PHE A 62 -19.29 20.26 -29.98
CA PHE A 62 -20.22 21.21 -30.60
C PHE A 62 -21.63 21.22 -29.98
N ARG A 63 -21.89 20.43 -28.93
CA ARG A 63 -23.16 20.43 -28.20
C ARG A 63 -22.98 21.13 -26.87
N ASP A 64 -23.69 22.22 -26.65
CA ASP A 64 -23.74 22.87 -25.33
C ASP A 64 -24.50 21.94 -24.37
N THR A 65 -23.74 21.18 -23.58
CA THR A 65 -24.31 20.23 -22.62
C THR A 65 -24.68 20.96 -21.34
N ARG A 66 -25.79 20.54 -20.72
CA ARG A 66 -26.14 21.05 -19.39
C ARG A 66 -25.02 20.73 -18.39
N PRO A 67 -24.71 21.62 -17.45
CA PRO A 67 -23.83 21.29 -16.34
C PRO A 67 -24.36 20.07 -15.57
N LYS A 68 -23.45 19.13 -15.29
CA LYS A 68 -23.70 17.96 -14.46
C LYS A 68 -23.69 18.37 -12.98
N SER A 69 -24.52 17.69 -12.19
CA SER A 69 -24.46 17.79 -10.74
C SER A 69 -23.13 17.22 -10.20
N LYS A 70 -22.77 17.60 -8.97
CA LYS A 70 -21.58 17.06 -8.29
C LYS A 70 -21.54 15.53 -8.27
N THR A 71 -22.68 14.89 -8.04
CA THR A 71 -22.77 13.41 -8.01
C THR A 71 -22.55 12.80 -9.39
N GLU A 72 -23.17 13.36 -10.43
CA GLU A 72 -22.96 12.93 -11.82
C GLU A 72 -21.49 13.11 -12.24
N MET A 73 -20.87 14.24 -11.88
CA MET A 73 -19.45 14.46 -12.16
C MET A 73 -18.56 13.44 -11.46
N ALA A 74 -18.77 13.19 -10.17
CA ALA A 74 -18.00 12.22 -9.41
C ALA A 74 -18.09 10.82 -10.05
N GLU A 75 -19.29 10.38 -10.43
CA GLU A 75 -19.50 9.09 -11.08
C GLU A 75 -18.75 9.00 -12.42
N LEU A 76 -18.83 10.03 -13.26
CA LEU A 76 -18.11 10.09 -14.53
C LEU A 76 -16.59 10.05 -14.33
N LEU A 77 -16.08 10.81 -13.35
CA LEU A 77 -14.67 10.84 -13.01
C LEU A 77 -14.19 9.49 -12.46
N PHE A 78 -14.93 8.83 -11.58
CA PHE A 78 -14.57 7.49 -11.08
C PHE A 78 -14.58 6.43 -12.19
N ASN A 79 -15.56 6.48 -13.10
CA ASN A 79 -15.62 5.59 -14.25
C ASN A 79 -14.45 5.81 -15.19
N GLU A 80 -14.09 7.07 -15.44
CA GLU A 80 -12.90 7.40 -16.21
C GLU A 80 -11.64 6.93 -15.49
N PHE A 81 -11.50 7.18 -14.18
CA PHE A 81 -10.35 6.78 -13.38
C PHE A 81 -10.08 5.28 -13.51
N LEU A 82 -11.12 4.45 -13.38
CA LEU A 82 -11.01 3.01 -13.62
C LEU A 82 -10.56 2.71 -15.06
N ARG A 83 -11.19 3.33 -16.06
CA ARG A 83 -10.89 3.13 -17.49
C ARG A 83 -9.44 3.49 -17.85
N VAL A 84 -8.97 4.67 -17.45
CA VAL A 84 -7.62 5.15 -17.82
C VAL A 84 -6.51 4.46 -17.02
N SER A 85 -6.86 3.80 -15.91
CA SER A 85 -5.92 2.99 -15.16
C SER A 85 -5.73 1.58 -15.77
N MET A 86 -6.67 1.10 -16.61
CA MET A 86 -6.65 -0.26 -17.21
C MET A 86 -5.33 -0.68 -17.90
N PRO A 87 -4.65 0.18 -18.69
CA PRO A 87 -3.42 -0.22 -19.39
C PRO A 87 -2.25 -0.55 -18.45
N ALA A 88 -2.25 -0.04 -17.22
CA ALA A 88 -1.20 -0.31 -16.23
C ALA A 88 -1.25 -1.75 -15.67
N TYR A 89 -2.29 -2.54 -16.00
CA TYR A 89 -2.67 -3.74 -15.24
C TYR A 89 -2.78 -5.04 -16.07
N TYR A 90 -2.15 -5.08 -17.25
CA TYR A 90 -2.23 -6.26 -18.13
C TYR A 90 -1.47 -7.49 -17.60
N LEU A 91 -0.70 -7.39 -16.51
CA LEU A 91 -0.09 -8.52 -15.80
C LEU A 91 -0.57 -8.59 -14.34
N GLY A 92 -1.77 -9.16 -14.11
CA GLY A 92 -2.22 -9.58 -12.78
C GLY A 92 -2.66 -8.47 -11.80
N HIS A 93 -3.49 -8.87 -10.83
CA HIS A 93 -4.00 -8.06 -9.71
C HIS A 93 -4.94 -6.86 -10.04
N HIS A 94 -5.52 -6.79 -11.24
CA HIS A 94 -6.52 -5.76 -11.60
C HIS A 94 -7.68 -5.64 -10.58
N GLN A 95 -8.04 -6.77 -9.96
CA GLN A 95 -9.14 -6.84 -9.00
C GLN A 95 -8.81 -6.07 -7.71
N ILE A 96 -7.55 -6.00 -7.29
CA ILE A 96 -7.14 -5.26 -6.08
C ILE A 96 -7.35 -3.77 -6.31
N PHE A 97 -6.80 -3.22 -7.40
CA PHE A 97 -6.96 -1.80 -7.72
C PHE A 97 -8.42 -1.41 -7.89
N ASN A 98 -9.20 -2.18 -8.67
CA ASN A 98 -10.62 -1.90 -8.86
C ASN A 98 -11.39 -1.88 -7.53
N ASN A 99 -11.06 -2.79 -6.61
CA ASN A 99 -11.68 -2.80 -5.30
C ASN A 99 -11.28 -1.58 -4.46
N LEU A 100 -10.03 -1.13 -4.54
CA LEU A 100 -9.54 0.05 -3.83
C LEU A 100 -10.20 1.33 -4.35
N VAL A 101 -10.33 1.50 -5.68
CA VAL A 101 -11.04 2.64 -6.27
C VAL A 101 -12.52 2.63 -5.90
N LYS A 102 -13.18 1.47 -5.95
CA LYS A 102 -14.57 1.32 -5.48
C LYS A 102 -14.69 1.66 -3.99
N HIS A 103 -13.69 1.29 -3.20
CA HIS A 103 -13.64 1.62 -1.78
C HIS A 103 -13.34 3.10 -1.52
N LEU A 104 -12.58 3.79 -2.39
CA LEU A 104 -12.46 5.25 -2.34
C LEU A 104 -13.83 5.92 -2.55
N TYR A 105 -14.62 5.39 -3.49
CA TYR A 105 -15.93 5.93 -3.82
C TYR A 105 -16.98 5.70 -2.71
N HIS A 106 -17.02 4.51 -2.10
CA HIS A 106 -18.08 4.12 -1.15
C HIS A 106 -17.63 3.97 0.32
N GLY A 107 -16.34 3.81 0.57
CA GLY A 107 -15.78 3.39 1.86
C GLY A 107 -15.63 4.51 2.90
N ASN A 108 -15.77 5.78 2.48
CA ASN A 108 -15.77 6.96 3.36
C ASN A 108 -14.58 6.98 4.35
N GLY A 109 -13.37 6.65 3.86
CA GLY A 109 -12.13 6.71 4.63
C GLY A 109 -11.89 5.55 5.61
N LYS A 110 -12.81 4.58 5.70
CA LYS A 110 -12.58 3.37 6.52
C LYS A 110 -11.41 2.57 5.97
N SER A 111 -10.58 2.00 6.84
CA SER A 111 -9.48 1.14 6.39
C SER A 111 -9.99 -0.04 5.56
N TYR A 112 -9.24 -0.43 4.53
CA TYR A 112 -9.54 -1.53 3.64
C TYR A 112 -8.60 -2.71 3.86
N SER A 113 -9.14 -3.92 3.84
CA SER A 113 -8.39 -5.19 3.89
C SER A 113 -9.12 -6.21 3.04
N SER A 114 -8.39 -7.09 2.36
CA SER A 114 -9.00 -8.20 1.63
C SER A 114 -8.06 -9.39 1.55
N PRO A 115 -8.57 -10.61 1.33
CA PRO A 115 -7.73 -11.77 1.07
C PRO A 115 -6.79 -11.59 -0.12
N PHE A 116 -7.19 -10.80 -1.13
CA PHE A 116 -6.34 -10.50 -2.27
C PHE A 116 -5.12 -9.66 -1.89
N LEU A 117 -5.28 -8.70 -0.98
CA LEU A 117 -4.18 -7.91 -0.43
C LEU A 117 -3.23 -8.78 0.41
N ASP A 118 -3.78 -9.67 1.24
CA ASP A 118 -3.00 -10.60 2.04
C ASP A 118 -2.18 -11.55 1.16
N THR A 119 -2.78 -12.09 0.09
CA THR A 119 -2.07 -12.93 -0.89
C THR A 119 -0.97 -12.16 -1.62
N ALA A 120 -1.26 -10.97 -2.14
CA ALA A 120 -0.26 -10.15 -2.83
C ALA A 120 0.92 -9.79 -1.90
N TYR A 121 0.65 -9.48 -0.64
CA TYR A 121 1.68 -9.20 0.34
C TYR A 121 2.51 -10.44 0.70
N LYS A 122 1.86 -11.61 0.83
CA LYS A 122 2.53 -12.89 1.03
C LYS A 122 3.45 -13.22 -0.14
N ASP A 123 2.97 -13.10 -1.37
CA ASP A 123 3.73 -13.37 -2.58
C ASP A 123 4.95 -12.45 -2.69
N LEU A 124 4.80 -11.16 -2.35
CA LEU A 124 5.91 -10.20 -2.29
C LEU A 124 7.02 -10.65 -1.32
N ILE A 125 6.64 -11.12 -0.13
CA ILE A 125 7.60 -11.59 0.87
C ILE A 125 8.28 -12.88 0.38
N ILE A 126 7.54 -13.78 -0.29
CA ILE A 126 8.09 -15.01 -0.87
C ILE A 126 9.08 -14.69 -1.98
N SER A 127 8.72 -13.83 -2.94
CA SER A 127 9.60 -13.46 -4.05
C SER A 127 10.87 -12.74 -3.56
N GLY A 128 10.75 -11.98 -2.46
CA GLY A 128 11.88 -11.32 -1.82
C GLY A 128 12.95 -12.28 -1.28
N GLN A 129 12.61 -13.56 -1.02
CA GLN A 129 13.57 -14.57 -0.55
C GLN A 129 14.67 -14.92 -1.56
N THR A 130 14.57 -14.44 -2.80
CA THR A 130 15.70 -14.46 -3.75
C THR A 130 16.93 -13.72 -3.21
N SER A 131 16.74 -12.76 -2.31
CA SER A 131 17.83 -12.05 -1.62
C SER A 131 18.11 -12.65 -0.24
N PRO A 132 19.40 -12.88 0.12
CA PRO A 132 19.78 -13.30 1.48
C PRO A 132 19.48 -12.22 2.53
N LEU A 133 19.22 -10.98 2.09
CA LEU A 133 18.83 -9.86 2.94
C LEU A 133 17.31 -9.76 3.13
N SER A 134 16.51 -10.74 2.68
CA SER A 134 15.07 -10.73 2.97
C SER A 134 14.81 -10.97 4.46
N PRO A 135 13.75 -10.37 5.05
CA PRO A 135 13.55 -10.45 6.50
C PRO A 135 13.29 -11.88 6.96
N LEU A 136 12.59 -12.69 6.16
CA LEU A 136 12.31 -14.09 6.51
C LEU A 136 13.60 -14.93 6.53
N ILE A 137 14.50 -14.73 5.57
CA ILE A 137 15.81 -15.39 5.56
C ILE A 137 16.67 -14.89 6.72
N VAL A 138 16.71 -13.59 6.97
CA VAL A 138 17.46 -13.00 8.09
C VAL A 138 16.98 -13.55 9.43
N ILE A 139 15.66 -13.65 9.64
CA ILE A 139 15.08 -14.26 10.84
C ILE A 139 15.50 -15.72 10.95
N LYS A 140 15.34 -16.50 9.88
CA LYS A 140 15.74 -17.91 9.85
C LYS A 140 17.23 -18.07 10.20
N SER A 141 18.12 -17.35 9.52
CA SER A 141 19.56 -17.42 9.76
C SER A 141 19.96 -16.98 11.16
N SER A 142 19.24 -16.03 11.75
CA SER A 142 19.48 -15.60 13.13
C SER A 142 19.07 -16.69 14.12
N LEU A 143 17.86 -17.25 13.96
CA LEU A 143 17.38 -18.38 14.77
C LEU A 143 18.30 -19.59 14.65
N ASP A 144 18.73 -19.95 13.43
CA ASP A 144 19.65 -21.06 13.18
C ASP A 144 20.97 -20.88 13.95
N LYS A 145 21.56 -19.66 13.95
CA LYS A 145 22.79 -19.34 14.68
C LYS A 145 22.60 -19.44 16.20
N ILE A 146 21.50 -18.89 16.70
CA ILE A 146 21.19 -18.89 18.14
C ILE A 146 21.00 -20.33 18.63
N ILE A 147 20.19 -21.13 17.93
CA ILE A 147 19.88 -22.50 18.34
C ILE A 147 21.11 -23.42 18.20
N ALA A 148 22.01 -23.15 17.25
CA ALA A 148 23.29 -23.86 17.14
C ALA A 148 24.19 -23.72 18.39
N THR A 149 23.97 -22.71 19.23
CA THR A 149 24.67 -22.56 20.52
C THR A 149 24.12 -23.48 21.63
N GLY A 150 23.07 -24.27 21.34
CA GLY A 150 22.42 -25.17 22.29
C GLY A 150 21.31 -24.53 23.13
N GLN A 151 20.94 -23.28 22.84
CA GLN A 151 19.85 -22.59 23.54
C GLN A 151 18.49 -23.22 23.23
N LYS A 152 17.66 -23.40 24.28
CA LYS A 152 16.27 -23.91 24.18
C LYS A 152 15.21 -22.81 24.23
N GLY A 153 15.62 -21.55 24.08
CA GLY A 153 14.76 -20.37 24.11
C GLY A 153 15.53 -19.14 23.65
N LEU A 154 14.83 -18.01 23.49
CA LEU A 154 15.45 -16.73 23.16
C LEU A 154 15.63 -15.88 24.41
N SER A 155 16.77 -15.20 24.52
CA SER A 155 17.01 -14.14 25.50
C SER A 155 16.68 -12.75 24.92
N ASP A 156 16.63 -11.72 25.77
CA ASP A 156 16.44 -10.34 25.32
C ASP A 156 17.56 -9.89 24.36
N SER A 157 18.80 -10.31 24.60
CA SER A 157 19.92 -10.03 23.69
C SER A 157 19.77 -10.70 22.32
N ASP A 158 19.17 -11.89 22.26
CA ASP A 158 18.91 -12.57 20.98
C ASP A 158 17.86 -11.81 20.17
N ILE A 159 16.86 -11.25 20.84
CA ILE A 159 15.84 -10.41 20.20
C ILE A 159 16.47 -9.14 19.66
N ASP A 160 17.33 -8.49 20.43
CA ASP A 160 18.02 -7.28 19.98
C ASP A 160 18.89 -7.57 18.74
N LEU A 161 19.57 -8.71 18.70
CA LEU A 161 20.34 -9.15 17.54
C LEU A 161 19.46 -9.41 16.32
N ILE A 162 18.35 -10.14 16.48
CA ILE A 162 17.39 -10.37 15.39
C ILE A 162 16.82 -9.03 14.89
N THR A 163 16.43 -8.15 15.81
CA THR A 163 15.88 -6.83 15.50
C THR A 163 16.86 -5.99 14.69
N GLN A 164 18.14 -5.97 15.09
CA GLN A 164 19.20 -5.26 14.37
C GLN A 164 19.47 -5.87 12.99
N ALA A 165 19.45 -7.20 12.88
CA ALA A 165 19.62 -7.88 11.60
C ALA A 165 18.48 -7.52 10.63
N ILE A 166 17.23 -7.49 11.09
CA ILE A 166 16.08 -7.06 10.29
C ILE A 166 16.17 -5.56 9.93
N ARG A 167 16.66 -4.69 10.83
CA ARG A 167 16.88 -3.26 10.52
C ARG A 167 17.83 -3.06 9.33
N ASN A 168 18.79 -3.96 9.16
CA ASN A 168 19.76 -3.94 8.07
C ASN A 168 19.32 -4.79 6.85
N SER A 169 18.11 -5.36 6.90
CA SER A 169 17.56 -6.21 5.83
C SER A 169 16.80 -5.38 4.79
N ILE A 170 16.47 -5.99 3.66
CA ILE A 170 15.60 -5.38 2.63
C ILE A 170 14.15 -5.71 2.99
N LEU A 171 13.44 -4.74 3.56
CA LEU A 171 12.02 -4.90 3.87
C LEU A 171 11.19 -5.07 2.59
N PRO A 172 10.04 -5.77 2.65
CA PRO A 172 9.14 -5.91 1.51
C PRO A 172 8.66 -4.51 1.09
N LYS A 173 8.82 -4.19 -0.18
CA LYS A 173 8.31 -2.97 -0.80
C LYS A 173 7.76 -3.31 -2.16
N PHE A 174 6.61 -2.72 -2.49
CA PHE A 174 6.10 -2.76 -3.85
C PHE A 174 6.92 -1.75 -4.67
N ASN A 175 7.90 -2.23 -5.45
CA ASN A 175 8.80 -1.33 -6.18
C ASN A 175 8.06 -0.54 -7.27
N ARG A 176 8.48 0.73 -7.37
CA ARG A 176 7.71 1.89 -7.82
C ARG A 176 7.67 2.14 -9.33
N TRP A 177 7.86 1.13 -10.21
CA TRP A 177 7.52 1.12 -11.66
C TRP A 177 8.50 0.41 -12.59
N ALA A 178 9.76 0.14 -12.20
CA ALA A 178 10.75 -0.40 -13.15
C ALA A 178 10.41 -1.82 -13.66
N ASP A 179 9.51 -2.54 -12.96
CA ASP A 179 9.00 -3.86 -13.34
C ASP A 179 7.45 -3.93 -13.38
N SER A 180 6.76 -2.78 -13.25
CA SER A 180 5.37 -2.74 -12.74
C SER A 180 4.29 -2.55 -13.80
N PHE A 181 4.16 -3.52 -14.71
CA PHE A 181 2.94 -3.73 -15.50
C PHE A 181 1.87 -4.54 -14.71
N ASN A 182 1.84 -4.42 -13.38
CA ASN A 182 0.90 -5.12 -12.50
C ASN A 182 0.07 -4.15 -11.65
N GLY A 183 -1.17 -4.54 -11.32
CA GLY A 183 -2.16 -3.83 -10.50
C GLY A 183 -1.67 -3.13 -9.23
N LEU A 184 -0.54 -3.60 -8.70
CA LEU A 184 -0.03 -3.30 -7.36
C LEU A 184 0.75 -1.98 -7.32
N GLY A 185 1.47 -1.62 -8.38
CA GLY A 185 2.35 -0.43 -8.39
C GLY A 185 1.62 0.92 -8.33
N MET A 186 0.33 0.98 -8.70
CA MET A 186 -0.51 2.18 -8.54
C MET A 186 -1.41 2.15 -7.30
N SER A 187 -1.63 0.97 -6.70
CA SER A 187 -2.55 0.82 -5.56
C SER A 187 -1.85 0.80 -4.20
N ILE A 188 -0.60 0.36 -4.16
CA ILE A 188 0.21 0.23 -2.95
C ILE A 188 1.59 0.75 -3.35
N HIS A 189 1.82 2.03 -3.07
CA HIS A 189 2.93 2.81 -3.61
C HIS A 189 4.23 2.57 -2.83
N ASP A 190 4.12 2.09 -1.59
CA ASP A 190 5.20 1.58 -0.72
C ASP A 190 4.55 0.65 0.34
N ILE A 191 5.27 0.31 1.40
CA ILE A 191 4.65 -0.17 2.64
C ILE A 191 5.01 0.85 3.72
N HIS A 192 4.09 1.77 4.01
CA HIS A 192 4.28 2.82 5.00
C HIS A 192 4.71 2.26 6.36
N ALA A 193 4.01 1.23 6.85
CA ALA A 193 4.33 0.61 8.13
C ALA A 193 4.39 -0.92 8.04
N THR A 194 5.44 -1.51 8.62
CA THR A 194 5.63 -2.96 8.73
C THR A 194 5.85 -3.33 10.20
N ASN A 195 5.18 -4.40 10.63
CA ASN A 195 5.39 -5.05 11.92
C ASN A 195 5.64 -6.55 11.68
N ILE A 196 6.67 -7.09 12.30
CA ILE A 196 7.04 -8.51 12.22
C ILE A 196 7.03 -9.08 13.63
N GLN A 197 6.30 -10.18 13.80
CA GLN A 197 6.16 -10.87 15.08
C GLN A 197 6.58 -12.32 14.93
N ILE A 198 7.25 -12.85 15.95
CA ILE A 198 7.33 -14.29 16.16
C ILE A 198 6.13 -14.64 17.05
N SER A 199 5.15 -15.32 16.47
CA SER A 199 3.91 -15.68 17.17
C SER A 199 4.03 -16.98 17.95
N GLN A 200 4.95 -17.85 17.53
CA GLN A 200 5.26 -19.11 18.20
C GLN A 200 6.70 -19.51 17.88
N LEU A 201 7.41 -20.08 18.86
CA LEU A 201 8.70 -20.74 18.68
C LEU A 201 8.75 -21.99 19.57
N ASP A 202 8.96 -23.15 18.94
CA ASP A 202 9.05 -24.44 19.60
C ASP A 202 10.39 -25.09 19.23
N ILE A 203 11.32 -25.14 20.19
CA ILE A 203 12.68 -25.66 20.00
C ILE A 203 12.77 -27.05 20.61
N ALA A 204 13.19 -28.02 19.80
CA ALA A 204 13.45 -29.40 20.19
C ALA A 204 14.88 -29.81 19.79
N ASP A 205 15.31 -30.99 20.24
CA ASP A 205 16.68 -31.45 19.99
C ASP A 205 16.96 -31.72 18.49
N ASN A 206 15.92 -31.96 17.68
CA ASN A 206 16.02 -32.19 16.24
C ASN A 206 15.77 -30.93 15.37
N GLY A 207 15.64 -29.75 15.98
CA GLY A 207 15.36 -28.49 15.28
C GLY A 207 14.24 -27.68 15.92
N TYR A 208 13.67 -26.73 15.18
CA TYR A 208 12.62 -25.86 15.69
C TYR A 208 11.49 -25.64 14.69
N VAL A 209 10.35 -25.23 15.22
CA VAL A 209 9.21 -24.70 14.47
C VAL A 209 8.95 -23.27 14.94
N ALA A 210 8.99 -22.30 14.02
CA ALA A 210 8.69 -20.91 14.31
C ALA A 210 7.57 -20.41 13.40
N LYS A 211 6.60 -19.69 13.97
CA LYS A 211 5.56 -18.99 13.20
C LYS A 211 5.85 -17.51 13.19
N ILE A 212 5.97 -16.94 11.99
CA ILE A 212 6.32 -15.55 11.75
C ILE A 212 5.11 -14.87 11.12
N LYS A 213 4.65 -13.78 11.74
CA LYS A 213 3.55 -12.97 11.25
C LYS A 213 4.07 -11.62 10.79
N PHE A 214 3.80 -11.28 9.54
CA PHE A 214 4.02 -9.97 8.96
C PHE A 214 2.68 -9.23 8.90
N THR A 215 2.69 -7.98 9.36
CA THR A 215 1.57 -7.04 9.17
C THR A 215 2.12 -5.85 8.42
N GLY A 216 1.50 -5.50 7.30
CA GLY A 216 1.81 -4.35 6.47
C GLY A 216 0.64 -3.37 6.45
N GLN A 217 0.95 -2.09 6.31
CA GLN A 217 -0.03 -1.04 6.08
C GLN A 217 0.54 0.00 5.14
N ASP A 218 -0.32 0.49 4.24
CA ASP A 218 0.01 1.59 3.34
C ASP A 218 -1.17 2.55 3.22
N HIS A 219 -0.95 3.68 2.55
CA HIS A 219 -1.97 4.70 2.30
C HIS A 219 -2.52 4.57 0.87
N PHE A 220 -3.83 4.62 0.73
CA PHE A 220 -4.50 4.83 -0.54
C PHE A 220 -4.96 6.30 -0.61
N GLY A 221 -4.03 7.16 -0.97
CA GLY A 221 -4.24 8.58 -1.21
C GLY A 221 -3.03 9.21 -1.88
N LEU A 222 -3.19 10.44 -2.37
CA LEU A 222 -2.12 11.19 -3.03
C LEU A 222 -1.79 12.48 -2.27
N ASP A 223 -0.51 12.77 -2.12
CA ASP A 223 -0.04 14.05 -1.60
C ASP A 223 0.32 15.05 -2.72
N LYS A 224 0.58 16.31 -2.35
CA LYS A 224 0.96 17.34 -3.34
C LYS A 224 2.27 17.02 -4.05
N THR A 225 3.20 16.33 -3.40
CA THR A 225 4.49 15.94 -3.98
C THR A 225 4.31 14.90 -5.07
N ASP A 226 3.40 13.95 -4.87
CA ASP A 226 3.06 12.92 -5.84
C ASP A 226 2.53 13.54 -7.14
N ILE A 227 1.55 14.44 -7.05
CA ILE A 227 0.94 15.05 -8.24
C ILE A 227 1.84 16.06 -8.95
N MET A 228 2.80 16.66 -8.23
CA MET A 228 3.78 17.56 -8.81
C MET A 228 4.98 16.83 -9.42
N ASN A 229 5.12 15.53 -9.19
CA ASN A 229 6.16 14.74 -9.82
C ASN A 229 5.88 14.59 -11.32
N PRO A 230 6.78 15.00 -12.23
CA PRO A 230 6.56 14.90 -13.68
C PRO A 230 6.19 13.51 -14.18
N LYS A 231 6.59 12.44 -13.47
CA LYS A 231 6.22 11.06 -13.80
C LYS A 231 4.72 10.79 -13.68
N PHE A 232 4.05 11.44 -12.72
CA PHE A 232 2.63 11.22 -12.41
C PHE A 232 1.77 12.40 -12.84
N HIS A 233 2.34 13.60 -12.86
CA HIS A 233 1.64 14.86 -13.11
C HIS A 233 0.81 14.82 -14.40
N PHE A 234 1.32 14.22 -15.47
CA PHE A 234 0.65 14.16 -16.78
C PHE A 234 -0.23 12.92 -16.97
N ILE A 235 -0.25 12.01 -15.99
CA ILE A 235 -1.08 10.81 -16.06
C ILE A 235 -2.48 11.15 -15.57
N ARG A 236 -3.45 11.06 -16.49
CA ARG A 236 -4.86 11.40 -16.22
C ARG A 236 -5.46 10.69 -15.01
N ALA A 237 -5.10 9.42 -14.79
CA ALA A 237 -5.52 8.66 -13.61
C ALA A 237 -5.18 9.37 -12.29
N PHE A 238 -3.95 9.89 -12.17
CA PHE A 238 -3.50 10.59 -10.96
C PHE A 238 -4.16 11.96 -10.81
N ARG A 239 -4.37 12.68 -11.92
CA ARG A 239 -5.09 13.97 -11.90
C ARG A 239 -6.53 13.79 -11.40
N ILE A 240 -7.25 12.82 -11.94
CA ILE A 240 -8.62 12.52 -11.54
C ILE A 240 -8.67 12.12 -10.06
N TRP A 241 -7.81 11.19 -9.65
CA TRP A 241 -7.73 10.74 -8.26
C TRP A 241 -7.46 11.92 -7.31
N PHE A 242 -6.48 12.76 -7.62
CA PHE A 242 -6.12 13.90 -6.80
C PHE A 242 -7.28 14.91 -6.68
N VAL A 243 -7.99 15.19 -7.78
CA VAL A 243 -9.15 16.10 -7.76
C VAL A 243 -10.31 15.52 -6.96
N LEU A 244 -10.64 14.23 -7.15
CA LEU A 244 -11.67 13.54 -6.36
C LEU A 244 -11.36 13.59 -4.86
N GLN A 245 -10.09 13.44 -4.48
CA GLN A 245 -9.66 13.42 -3.09
C GLN A 245 -9.56 14.82 -2.46
N ARG A 246 -8.79 15.72 -3.08
CA ARG A 246 -8.27 16.93 -2.42
C ARG A 246 -9.14 18.17 -2.66
N TRP A 247 -9.96 18.19 -3.71
CA TRP A 247 -10.84 19.33 -3.98
C TRP A 247 -11.96 19.40 -2.95
N GLU A 248 -12.15 20.57 -2.32
CA GLU A 248 -13.22 20.85 -1.35
C GLU A 248 -14.62 20.51 -1.90
N GLN A 249 -14.80 20.60 -3.21
CA GLN A 249 -16.06 20.24 -3.86
C GLN A 249 -16.30 18.74 -3.95
N PHE A 250 -15.31 17.85 -3.86
CA PHE A 250 -15.55 16.39 -3.87
C PHE A 250 -15.27 15.75 -2.51
N ALA A 251 -14.07 15.96 -1.98
CA ALA A 251 -13.62 15.50 -0.66
C ALA A 251 -13.79 13.98 -0.42
N PHE A 252 -13.53 13.14 -1.43
CA PHE A 252 -13.49 11.69 -1.23
C PHE A 252 -12.33 11.32 -0.30
N LYS A 253 -12.62 10.53 0.74
CA LYS A 253 -11.67 10.30 1.83
C LYS A 253 -10.69 9.18 1.48
N PRO A 254 -9.37 9.46 1.51
CA PRO A 254 -8.35 8.41 1.40
C PRO A 254 -8.43 7.48 2.60
N PHE A 255 -7.77 6.33 2.50
CA PHE A 255 -7.88 5.29 3.53
C PHE A 255 -6.62 4.45 3.64
N LEU A 256 -6.49 3.75 4.76
CA LEU A 256 -5.39 2.83 5.00
C LEU A 256 -5.69 1.46 4.39
N THR A 257 -4.73 0.89 3.68
CA THR A 257 -4.75 -0.52 3.28
C THR A 257 -4.06 -1.36 4.35
N LYS A 258 -4.63 -2.51 4.70
CA LYS A 258 -4.09 -3.42 5.72
C LYS A 258 -3.86 -4.79 5.11
N MET A 259 -2.66 -5.31 5.34
CA MET A 259 -2.16 -6.56 4.78
C MET A 259 -1.56 -7.42 5.89
N LYS A 260 -1.73 -8.74 5.79
CA LYS A 260 -1.06 -9.70 6.67
C LYS A 260 -0.58 -10.93 5.92
N ALA A 261 0.54 -11.49 6.38
CA ALA A 261 1.07 -12.75 5.88
C ALA A 261 1.65 -13.56 7.05
N GLU A 262 1.42 -14.86 7.04
CA GLU A 262 1.93 -15.79 8.06
C GLU A 262 2.78 -16.87 7.39
N PHE A 263 3.93 -17.15 8.01
CA PHE A 263 4.93 -18.11 7.55
C PHE A 263 5.30 -19.05 8.67
N GLU A 264 5.58 -20.30 8.31
CA GLU A 264 6.15 -21.29 9.21
C GLU A 264 7.57 -21.62 8.75
N ILE A 265 8.52 -21.53 9.67
CA ILE A 265 9.88 -22.04 9.49
C ILE A 265 9.93 -23.35 10.26
N ASN A 266 10.13 -24.45 9.56
CA ASN A 266 10.30 -25.77 10.15
C ASN A 266 11.66 -26.33 9.76
N THR A 267 12.53 -26.52 10.74
CA THR A 267 13.87 -27.10 10.57
C THR A 267 13.98 -28.51 11.16
N ARG A 268 12.89 -29.03 11.74
CA ARG A 268 12.87 -30.37 12.31
C ARG A 268 13.10 -31.39 11.21
N ARG A 269 14.09 -32.26 11.42
CA ARG A 269 14.26 -33.45 10.59
C ARG A 269 13.31 -34.52 11.11
N ASN A 270 12.53 -35.10 10.20
CA ASN A 270 11.80 -36.34 10.45
C ASN A 270 12.77 -37.48 10.72
#